data_AF-A0A3A8ZHD2-F1
#
_entry.id   AF-A0A3A8ZHD2-F1
#
_cell.length_a   1.000
_cell.length_b   1.000
_cell.length_c   1.000
_cell.angle_alpha   90.00
_cell.angle_beta   90.00
_cell.angle_gamma   90.00
#
_symmetry.space_group_name_H-M   'P 1'
#
loop_
_entity.id
_entity.type
_entity.pdbx_description
1 polymer ?
#
loop_
_entity_poly.entity_id
_entity_poly.type
_entity_poly.pdbx_seq_one_letter_code
_entity_poly.pdbx_strand_id
1 'polypeptide(L)' 'MEKERNEVVPEVVLQYREYEVNMDDVVARVKAHYVAKGHKEASIEDIQVYVKPEDFTAYYVINDGVVGKVNLF' A
#
# COMPACT_ATOMS: atom_id res chain seq x y z
N MET A 1 -6.10 -36.76 -7.87
CA MET A 1 -5.24 -35.59 -8.11
C MET A 1 -6.09 -34.38 -7.77
N GLU A 2 -5.86 -33.77 -6.60
CA GLU A 2 -6.50 -32.50 -6.28
C GLU A 2 -6.02 -31.45 -7.27
N LYS A 3 -6.97 -30.78 -7.91
CA LYS A 3 -6.72 -29.68 -8.83
C LYS A 3 -6.17 -28.53 -7.97
N GLU A 4 -4.93 -28.10 -8.22
CA GLU A 4 -4.38 -26.89 -7.62
C GLU A 4 -5.39 -25.75 -7.87
N ARG A 5 -6.02 -25.27 -6.78
CA ARG A 5 -6.80 -24.04 -6.84
C ARG A 5 -5.80 -22.92 -6.75
N ASN A 6 -5.64 -22.19 -7.86
CA ASN A 6 -4.95 -20.91 -7.82
C ASN A 6 -5.56 -20.07 -6.70
N GLU A 7 -4.70 -19.51 -5.85
CA GLU A 7 -5.11 -18.55 -4.85
C GLU A 7 -5.82 -17.39 -5.54
N VAL A 8 -7.06 -17.10 -5.14
CA VAL A 8 -7.80 -15.97 -5.66
C VAL A 8 -7.23 -14.74 -4.99
N VAL A 9 -6.41 -13.96 -5.70
CA VAL A 9 -5.96 -12.65 -5.25
C VAL A 9 -7.09 -11.66 -5.55
N PRO A 10 -7.79 -11.12 -4.54
CA PRO A 10 -8.84 -10.15 -4.76
C PRO A 10 -8.24 -8.82 -5.21
N GLU A 11 -8.84 -8.21 -6.23
CA GLU A 11 -8.57 -6.82 -6.55
C GLU A 11 -9.38 -5.92 -5.61
N VAL A 12 -8.71 -4.98 -4.95
CA VAL A 12 -9.35 -4.01 -4.05
C VAL A 12 -9.15 -2.60 -4.59
N VAL A 13 -10.26 -1.98 -5.01
CA VAL A 13 -10.27 -0.61 -5.52
C VAL A 13 -11.04 0.27 -4.55
N LEU A 14 -10.44 1.40 -4.18
CA LEU A 14 -11.09 2.44 -3.41
C LEU A 14 -11.62 3.50 -4.35
N GLN A 15 -12.91 3.80 -4.25
CA GLN A 15 -13.55 4.91 -4.95
C GLN A 15 -13.98 5.97 -3.94
N TYR A 16 -13.62 7.22 -4.22
CA TYR A 16 -13.99 8.37 -3.41
C TYR A 16 -14.23 9.57 -4.32
N ARG A 17 -15.50 9.98 -4.44
CA ARG A 17 -15.94 11.02 -5.38
C ARG A 17 -15.58 10.65 -6.83
N GLU A 18 -14.92 11.53 -7.56
CA GLU A 18 -14.43 11.31 -8.92
C GLU A 18 -13.10 10.54 -9.01
N TYR A 19 -12.53 10.11 -7.88
CA TYR A 19 -11.25 9.42 -7.82
C TYR A 19 -11.42 7.93 -7.56
N GLU A 20 -10.53 7.15 -8.17
CA GLU A 20 -10.35 5.73 -7.88
C GLU A 20 -8.88 5.37 -7.83
N VAL A 21 -8.54 4.40 -6.98
CA VAL A 21 -7.18 3.86 -6.89
C VAL A 21 -7.20 2.41 -6.44
N ASN A 22 -6.35 1.60 -7.07
CA ASN A 22 -6.12 0.22 -6.66
C ASN A 22 -5.23 0.20 -5.40
N MET A 23 -5.59 -0.59 -4.38
CA MET A 23 -4.85 -0.63 -3.12
C MET A 23 -3.43 -1.20 -3.27
N ASP A 24 -3.18 -2.06 -4.27
CA ASP A 24 -1.83 -2.53 -4.59
C ASP A 24 -0.94 -1.37 -5.07
N ASP A 25 -1.50 -0.43 -5.85
CA ASP A 25 -0.78 0.76 -6.29
C ASP A 25 -0.47 1.70 -5.10
N VAL A 26 -1.37 1.80 -4.12
CA VAL A 26 -1.11 2.58 -2.90
C VAL A 26 0.05 1.97 -2.11
N VAL A 27 0.05 0.65 -1.93
CA VAL A 27 1.14 -0.08 -1.26
C VAL A 27 2.45 0.08 -2.05
N ALA A 28 2.42 0.01 -3.38
CA ALA A 28 3.59 0.23 -4.22
C ALA A 28 4.16 1.66 -4.05
N ARG A 29 3.31 2.70 -4.01
CA ARG A 29 3.73 4.08 -3.71
C ARG A 29 4.39 4.19 -2.33
N VAL A 30 3.87 3.52 -1.31
CA VAL A 30 4.46 3.50 0.04
C VAL A 30 5.86 2.87 0.01
N LYS A 31 6.03 1.71 -0.63
CA LYS A 31 7.35 1.05 -0.77
C LYS A 31 8.34 1.91 -1.53
N ALA A 32 7.92 2.52 -2.64
CA ALA A 32 8.76 3.44 -3.41
C ALA A 32 9.21 4.65 -2.57
N HIS A 33 8.30 5.24 -1.77
CA HIS A 33 8.64 6.34 -0.88
C HIS A 33 9.60 5.92 0.26
N TYR A 34 9.47 4.69 0.77
CA TYR A 34 10.41 4.13 1.74
C TYR A 34 11.83 3.97 1.15
N VAL A 35 11.93 3.45 -0.08
CA VAL A 35 13.21 3.33 -0.80
C VAL A 35 13.81 4.70 -1.12
N ALA A 36 12.98 5.67 -1.53
CA ALA A 36 13.42 7.03 -1.81
C ALA A 36 14.00 7.73 -0.57
N LYS A 37 13.62 7.30 0.64
CA LYS A 37 14.21 7.75 1.91
C LYS A 37 15.54 7.05 2.27
N GLY A 38 16.06 6.19 1.40
CA GLY A 38 17.36 5.52 1.55
C GLY A 38 17.29 4.13 2.19
N HIS A 39 16.09 3.60 2.42
CA HIS A 39 15.91 2.24 2.92
C HIS A 39 15.92 1.21 1.79
N LYS A 40 16.06 -0.08 2.12
CA LYS A 40 16.00 -1.18 1.16
C LYS A 40 14.59 -1.77 1.16
N GLU A 41 13.99 -1.99 0.01
CA GLU A 41 12.67 -2.63 -0.05
C GLU A 41 12.69 -4.02 0.60
N ALA A 42 13.77 -4.78 0.41
CA ALA A 42 13.96 -6.10 1.01
C ALA A 42 14.07 -6.10 2.55
N SER A 43 14.18 -4.93 3.20
CA SER A 43 14.16 -4.85 4.67
C SER A 43 12.76 -4.60 5.24
N ILE A 44 11.71 -4.56 4.41
CA ILE A 44 10.34 -4.46 4.88
C ILE A 44 9.89 -5.83 5.40
N GLU A 45 9.63 -5.90 6.70
CA GLU A 45 9.12 -7.09 7.40
C GLU A 45 7.63 -6.92 7.73
N ASP A 46 7.20 -5.69 8.03
CA ASP A 46 5.80 -5.32 8.26
C ASP A 46 5.47 -3.99 7.60
N ILE A 47 4.24 -3.87 7.09
CA ILE A 47 3.71 -2.66 6.48
C ILE A 47 2.24 -2.46 6.86
N GLN A 48 1.97 -1.32 7.47
CA GLN A 48 0.61 -0.87 7.80
C GLN A 48 0.30 0.36 6.98
N VAL A 49 -0.83 0.36 6.28
CA VAL A 49 -1.29 1.51 5.47
C VAL A 49 -2.68 1.92 5.94
N TYR A 50 -2.79 3.18 6.37
CA TYR A 50 -4.03 3.82 6.80
C TYR A 50 -4.47 4.80 5.73
N VAL A 51 -5.63 4.55 5.15
CA VAL A 51 -6.16 5.35 4.05
C VAL A 51 -7.14 6.37 4.61
N LYS A 52 -6.93 7.65 4.32
CA LYS A 52 -7.85 8.74 4.70
C LYS A 52 -8.24 9.55 3.47
N PRO A 53 -9.32 9.15 2.76
CA PRO A 53 -9.73 9.77 1.50
C PRO A 53 -10.09 11.25 1.65
N GLU A 54 -10.59 11.65 2.82
CA GLU A 54 -10.90 13.05 3.13
C GLU A 54 -9.66 13.96 3.10
N ASP A 55 -8.48 13.39 3.37
CA ASP A 55 -7.18 14.07 3.30
C ASP A 55 -6.43 13.80 1.98
N PHE A 56 -7.01 13.00 1.06
CA PHE A 56 -6.35 12.50 -0.15
C PHE A 56 -4.97 11.84 0.13
N THR A 57 -4.85 11.18 1.28
CA THR A 57 -3.56 10.73 1.81
C THR A 57 -3.63 9.27 2.30
N ALA A 58 -2.60 8.50 1.98
CA ALA A 58 -2.29 7.25 2.65
C ALA A 58 -1.14 7.45 3.63
N TYR A 59 -1.39 7.21 4.91
CA TYR A 59 -0.39 7.20 5.98
C TYR A 59 0.13 5.78 6.16
N TYR A 60 1.39 5.63 6.56
CA TYR A 60 1.95 4.30 6.75
C TYR A 60 2.93 4.22 7.92
N VAL A 61 3.09 2.99 8.42
CA VAL A 61 4.12 2.56 9.35
C VAL A 61 4.82 1.33 8.74
N ILE A 62 6.14 1.35 8.68
CA ILE A 62 6.95 0.21 8.25
C ILE A 62 7.84 -0.23 9.41
N ASN A 63 7.88 -1.54 9.66
CA ASN A 63 8.66 -2.19 10.72
C ASN A 63 8.47 -1.51 12.10
N ASP A 64 7.23 -1.14 12.44
CA ASP A 64 6.85 -0.45 13.68
C ASP A 64 7.63 0.83 14.03
N GLY A 65 8.29 1.46 13.05
CA GLY A 65 9.17 2.60 13.31
C GLY A 65 9.17 3.68 12.24
N VAL A 66 9.26 3.30 10.96
CA VAL A 66 9.34 4.29 9.89
C VAL A 66 7.95 4.74 9.49
N VAL A 67 7.61 5.96 9.88
CA VAL A 67 6.33 6.59 9.56
C VAL A 67 6.44 7.51 8.33
N GLY A 68 5.35 7.62 7.60
CA GLY A 68 5.26 8.55 6.48
C GLY A 68 3.87 8.65 5.89
N LYS A 69 3.79 9.38 4.78
CA LYS A 69 2.58 9.53 4.00
C LYS A 69 2.90 9.69 2.52
N VAL A 70 1.96 9.28 1.68
CA VAL A 70 1.98 9.47 0.22
C VAL A 70 0.61 9.98 -0.24
N ASN A 71 0.56 10.55 -1.45
CA ASN A 71 -0.72 10.86 -2.09
C ASN A 71 -1.50 9.54 -2.30
N LEU A 72 -2.80 9.56 -2.01
CA LEU A 72 -3.67 8.40 -2.11
C LEU A 72 -4.03 8.02 -3.56
N PHE A 73 -4.18 8.98 -4.45
CA PHE A 73 -4.64 8.79 -5.83
C PHE A 73 -3.50 9.06 -6.84
#